data_AF-A0A499VXM6-F1
#
_entry.id   AF-A0A499VXM6-F1
#
_cell.length_a   1.000
_cell.length_b   1.000
_cell.length_c   1.000
_cell.angle_alpha   90.00
_cell.angle_beta   90.00
_cell.angle_gamma   90.00
#
_symmetry.space_group_name_H-M   'P 1'
#
loop_
_entity.id
_entity.type
_entity.pdbx_description
1 polymer ?
#
loop_
_entity_poly.entity_id
_entity_poly.type
_entity_poly.pdbx_seq_one_letter_code
_entity_poly.pdbx_strand_id
1 'polypeptide(L)' 'MDIVAYADVVSDDPVLTLPHPRAHQRAFVLAPWYDVDPEAQLPGRGPVEQLLAAVTRDGIVPRADLELRLPE' A
#
# COMPACT_ATOMS: atom_id res chain seq x y z
N MET A 1 -0.47 12.53 5.05
CA MET A 1 -0.88 11.67 3.91
C MET A 1 0.38 11.31 3.17
N ASP A 2 0.55 10.04 2.82
CA ASP A 2 1.68 9.55 2.01
C ASP A 2 1.15 9.06 0.67
N ILE A 3 1.89 9.29 -0.42
CA ILE A 3 1.62 8.65 -1.72
C ILE A 3 2.36 7.32 -1.73
N VAL A 4 1.63 6.21 -1.88
CA VAL A 4 2.20 4.86 -1.87
C VAL A 4 2.73 4.46 -3.24
N ALA A 5 1.92 4.65 -4.28
CA ALA A 5 2.26 4.41 -5.68
C ALA A 5 1.39 5.31 -6.55
N TYR A 6 1.81 5.56 -7.79
CA TYR A 6 1.04 6.34 -8.75
C TYR A 6 1.25 5.78 -10.15
N ALA A 7 0.24 5.07 -10.66
CA ALA A 7 0.35 4.27 -11.88
C ALA A 7 1.67 3.47 -11.88
N ASP A 8 2.41 3.49 -12.99
CA ASP A 8 3.71 2.83 -13.14
C ASP A 8 4.91 3.77 -12.87
N VAL A 9 4.68 4.93 -12.24
CA VAL A 9 5.74 5.90 -11.99
C VAL A 9 6.75 5.36 -10.97
N VAL A 10 8.02 5.36 -11.37
CA VAL A 10 9.17 5.13 -10.51
C VAL A 10 9.97 6.43 -10.44
N SER A 11 10.26 6.88 -9.22
CA SER A 11 10.98 8.12 -8.95
C SER A 11 11.90 7.92 -7.77
N ASP A 12 13.16 8.29 -7.92
CA ASP A 12 14.16 8.37 -6.86
C ASP A 12 14.41 9.80 -6.38
N ASP A 13 13.58 10.76 -6.84
CA ASP A 13 13.66 12.15 -6.41
C ASP A 13 13.52 12.25 -4.87
N PRO A 14 14.40 13.01 -4.20
CA PRO A 14 14.40 13.13 -2.74
C PRO A 14 13.15 13.81 -2.17
N VAL A 15 12.42 14.60 -2.97
CA VAL A 15 11.15 15.22 -2.59
C VAL A 15 9.99 14.23 -2.71
N LEU A 16 10.01 13.35 -3.72
CA LEU A 16 8.97 12.34 -3.94
C LEU A 16 9.55 11.04 -4.50
N THR A 17 9.82 10.10 -3.59
CA THR A 17 10.24 8.74 -3.94
C THR A 17 9.04 7.84 -4.16
N LEU A 18 8.93 7.26 -5.37
CA LEU A 18 7.84 6.37 -5.76
C LEU A 18 8.36 5.06 -6.39
N PRO A 19 7.69 3.92 -6.12
CA PRO A 19 6.72 3.75 -5.04
C PRO A 19 7.37 3.97 -3.66
N HIS A 20 6.55 4.29 -2.65
CA HIS A 20 7.05 4.59 -1.32
C HIS A 20 7.99 3.46 -0.85
N PRO A 21 9.23 3.78 -0.42
CA PRO A 21 10.32 2.81 -0.34
C PRO A 21 10.06 1.65 0.61
N ARG A 22 9.19 1.85 1.60
CA ARG A 22 8.81 0.83 2.61
C ARG A 22 7.39 0.28 2.45
N ALA A 23 6.69 0.57 1.36
CA ALA A 23 5.31 0.09 1.17
C ALA A 23 5.22 -1.45 1.28
N HIS A 24 6.14 -2.14 0.60
CA HIS A 24 6.26 -3.60 0.57
C HIS A 24 6.56 -4.27 1.93
N GLN A 25 6.85 -3.50 2.98
CA GLN A 25 7.20 -4.01 4.32
C GLN A 25 6.06 -3.82 5.33
N ARG A 26 4.97 -3.16 4.93
CA ARG A 26 3.94 -2.68 5.84
C ARG A 26 2.62 -3.37 5.54
N ALA A 27 2.25 -4.34 6.36
CA ALA A 27 0.97 -5.02 6.22
C ALA A 27 -0.23 -4.06 6.29
N PHE A 28 -0.17 -2.96 7.05
CA PHE A 28 -1.26 -1.96 7.09
C PHE A 28 -1.37 -1.11 5.82
N VAL A 29 -0.39 -1.19 4.91
CA VAL A 29 -0.48 -0.63 3.55
C VAL A 29 -0.97 -1.69 2.59
N LEU A 30 -0.38 -2.88 2.65
CA LEU A 30 -0.65 -3.97 1.70
C LEU A 30 -2.03 -4.61 1.90
N ALA A 31 -2.49 -4.79 3.14
CA ALA A 31 -3.77 -5.40 3.44
C ALA A 31 -4.96 -4.59 2.88
N PRO A 32 -5.14 -3.30 3.22
CA PRO A 32 -6.25 -2.53 2.64
C PRO A 32 -6.13 -2.33 1.13
N TRP A 33 -4.91 -2.35 0.57
CA TRP A 33 -4.73 -2.32 -0.88
C TRP A 33 -5.25 -3.61 -1.52
N TYR A 34 -4.86 -4.78 -1.00
CA TYR A 34 -5.36 -6.07 -1.44
C TYR A 34 -6.88 -6.21 -1.28
N ASP A 35 -7.45 -5.68 -0.20
CA ASP A 35 -8.89 -5.70 0.04
C ASP A 35 -9.68 -4.93 -1.04
N VAL A 36 -9.08 -3.88 -1.62
CA VAL A 36 -9.69 -3.06 -2.69
C VAL A 36 -9.42 -3.64 -4.08
N ASP A 37 -8.20 -4.14 -4.31
CA ASP A 37 -7.76 -4.71 -5.59
C ASP A 37 -6.83 -5.92 -5.36
N PRO A 38 -7.37 -7.16 -5.44
CA PRO A 38 -6.59 -8.38 -5.25
C PRO A 38 -5.51 -8.62 -6.32
N GLU A 39 -5.65 -8.05 -7.52
CA GLU A 39 -4.71 -8.21 -8.63
C GLU A 39 -3.62 -7.12 -8.64
N ALA A 40 -3.67 -6.20 -7.69
CA ALA A 40 -2.78 -5.05 -7.58
C ALA A 40 -1.29 -5.43 -7.65
N GLN A 41 -0.53 -4.61 -8.36
CA GLN A 41 0.92 -4.71 -8.48
C GLN A 41 1.58 -3.49 -7.84
N LEU A 42 2.67 -3.72 -7.10
CA LEU A 42 3.56 -2.65 -6.66
C LEU A 42 4.72 -2.54 -7.68
N PRO A 43 4.87 -1.42 -8.40
CA PRO A 43 5.92 -1.26 -9.41
C PRO A 43 7.31 -1.60 -8.86
N GLY A 44 8.05 -2.44 -9.60
CA GLY A 44 9.38 -2.91 -9.22
C GLY A 44 9.43 -3.91 -8.05
N ARG A 45 8.28 -4.33 -7.50
CA ARG A 45 8.21 -5.31 -6.39
C ARG A 45 7.32 -6.52 -6.69
N GLY A 46 6.29 -6.35 -7.51
CA GLY A 46 5.40 -7.44 -7.93
C GLY A 46 4.03 -7.44 -7.21
N PRO A 47 3.33 -8.59 -7.18
CA PRO A 47 1.95 -8.66 -6.72
C PRO A 47 1.80 -8.32 -5.23
N VAL A 48 0.81 -7.48 -4.91
CA VAL A 48 0.51 -7.09 -3.52
C VAL A 48 0.17 -8.31 -2.66
N GLU A 49 -0.54 -9.30 -3.21
CA GLU A 49 -0.84 -10.57 -2.53
C GLU A 49 0.44 -11.25 -2.00
N GLN A 50 1.46 -11.40 -2.85
CA GLN A 50 2.70 -12.08 -2.50
C GLN A 50 3.49 -11.28 -1.46
N LEU A 51 3.52 -9.94 -1.60
CA LEU A 51 4.16 -9.07 -0.63
C LEU A 51 3.45 -9.14 0.73
N LEU A 52 2.12 -9.18 0.73
CA LEU A 52 1.30 -9.28 1.93
C LEU A 52 1.48 -10.61 2.65
N ALA A 53 1.64 -11.72 1.90
CA ALA A 53 1.95 -13.02 2.47
C ALA A 53 3.35 -13.08 3.13
N ALA A 54 4.26 -12.18 2.75
CA ALA A 54 5.62 -12.13 3.28
C ALA A 54 5.79 -11.24 4.53
N VAL A 55 4.73 -10.58 5.01
CA VAL A 55 4.78 -9.67 6.17
C VAL A 55 3.80 -10.09 7.27
N THR A 56 4.19 -9.89 8.54
CA THR A 56 3.29 -10.16 9.67
C THR A 56 2.14 -9.13 9.72
N ARG A 57 0.96 -9.60 10.14
CA ARG A 57 -0.21 -8.76 10.45
C ARG A 57 -0.42 -8.55 11.95
N ASP A 58 0.54 -8.97 12.78
CA ASP A 58 0.43 -8.87 14.24
C ASP A 58 0.21 -7.41 14.67
N GLY A 59 -0.80 -7.22 15.53
CA GLY A 59 -1.20 -5.89 16.02
C GLY A 59 -1.96 -5.04 15.00
N ILE A 60 -2.28 -5.55 13.81
CA ILE A 60 -3.08 -4.85 12.81
C ILE A 60 -4.53 -5.31 12.94
N VAL A 61 -5.41 -4.36 13.22
CA VAL A 61 -6.86 -4.61 13.34
C VAL A 61 -7.64 -3.64 12.46
N PRO A 62 -8.66 -4.11 11.73
CA PRO A 62 -9.57 -3.22 11.01
C PRO A 62 -10.27 -2.26 11.98
N ARG A 63 -10.37 -0.99 11.57
CA ARG A 63 -11.11 0.04 12.29
C ARG A 63 -12.51 0.17 11.70
N ALA A 64 -13.41 -0.71 12.16
CA ALA A 64 -14.81 -0.74 11.71
C ALA A 64 -15.64 0.47 12.19
N ASP A 65 -15.09 1.28 13.10
CA ASP A 65 -15.69 2.52 13.60
C ASP A 65 -15.43 3.74 12.70
N LEU A 66 -14.63 3.58 11.63
CA LEU A 66 -14.29 4.65 10.70
C LEU A 66 -15.00 4.44 9.35
N GLU A 67 -15.56 5.52 8.82
CA GLU A 67 -16.12 5.57 7.48
C GLU A 67 -15.34 6.55 6.61
N LEU A 68 -15.03 6.16 5.38
CA LEU A 68 -14.42 7.04 4.39
C LEU A 68 -15.46 8.05 3.91
N ARG A 69 -15.23 9.34 4.17
CA ARG A 69 -16.06 10.45 3.64
C ARG A 69 -15.28 11.19 2.57
N LEU A 70 -15.81 11.22 1.36
CA LEU A 70 -15.27 12.04 0.29
C LEU A 70 -15.61 13.52 0.56
N PRO A 71 -14.66 14.45 0.38
CA PRO A 71 -14.97 15.87 0.43
C PRO A 71 -15.91 16.27 -0.73
N GLU A 72 -16.74 17.29 -0.51
CA GLU A 72 -17.58 17.92 -1.55
C GLU A 72 -16.77 18.69 -2.59
#